data_AF-A0A950V2Q0-F1
#
_entry.id   AF-A0A950V2Q0-F1
#
_cell.length_a   1.000
_cell.length_b   1.000
_cell.length_c   1.000
_cell.angle_alpha   90.00
_cell.angle_beta   90.00
_cell.angle_gamma   90.00
#
_symmetry.space_group_name_H-M   'P 1'
#
loop_
_entity.id
_entity.type
_entity.pdbx_description
1 polymer ?
#
loop_
_entity_poly.entity_id
_entity_poly.type
_entity_poly.pdbx_seq_one_letter_code
_entity_poly.pdbx_strand_id
1 'polypeptide(L)'
;MMARQKFFLALLLSALVCMWVGCHAYGVDVTIQNNGSVPVHNVEVDYPHASFGVPVIQPGKSFWYHIKPTEQGTISISFEPENGKAVRKQGPEVRPGAIEKLSLTLEQDSNHGWQLQVQH
;
A
#
# COMPACT_ATOMS: atom_id res chain seq x y z
N MET A 1 22.17 14.74 49.53
CA MET A 1 21.66 15.50 48.36
C MET A 1 21.94 14.82 47.01
N MET A 2 23.03 14.06 46.84
CA MET A 2 23.41 13.41 45.56
C MET A 2 22.52 12.24 45.10
N ALA A 3 21.88 11.48 46.00
CA ALA A 3 21.06 10.32 45.63
C ALA A 3 19.75 10.70 44.89
N ARG A 4 19.12 11.82 45.29
CA ARG A 4 17.92 12.36 44.62
C ARG A 4 18.23 12.81 43.19
N GLN A 5 19.36 13.48 42.98
CA GLN A 5 19.78 13.97 41.67
C GLN A 5 20.07 12.82 40.68
N LYS A 6 20.67 11.73 41.16
CA LYS A 6 20.91 10.52 40.36
C LYS A 6 19.60 9.83 39.94
N PHE A 7 18.59 9.80 40.81
CA PHE A 7 17.27 9.26 40.50
C PHE A 7 16.52 10.10 39.45
N PHE A 8 16.52 11.43 39.60
CA PHE A 8 15.90 12.32 38.61
C PHE A 8 16.55 12.22 37.23
N LEU A 9 17.88 12.10 37.18
CA LEU A 9 18.61 11.94 35.92
C LEU A 9 18.29 10.60 35.23
N ALA A 10 18.19 9.50 36.00
CA ALA A 10 17.81 8.20 35.48
C ALA A 10 16.38 8.18 34.90
N LEU A 11 15.46 8.91 35.55
CA LEU A 11 14.06 9.00 35.12
C LEU A 11 13.93 9.82 33.82
N LEU A 12 14.69 10.91 33.71
CA LEU A 12 14.80 11.71 32.48
C LEU A 12 15.41 10.93 31.32
N LEU A 13 16.46 10.13 31.59
CA LEU A 13 17.07 9.28 30.57
C LEU A 13 16.11 8.17 30.09
N SER A 14 15.36 7.55 31.00
CA SER A 14 14.37 6.52 30.67
C SER A 14 13.22 7.10 29.84
N ALA A 15 12.74 8.30 30.16
CA ALA A 15 11.69 8.96 29.40
C ALA A 15 12.15 9.28 27.96
N LEU A 16 13.42 9.67 27.79
CA LEU A 16 14.01 9.95 26.49
C LEU A 16 14.12 8.69 25.61
N VAL A 17 14.46 7.54 26.20
CA VAL A 17 14.54 6.25 25.48
C VAL A 17 13.15 5.75 25.08
N CYS A 18 12.13 5.91 25.93
CA CYS A 18 10.76 5.52 25.59
C CYS A 18 10.18 6.33 24.43
N MET A 19 10.63 7.57 24.20
CA MET A 19 10.21 8.37 23.04
C MET A 19 10.78 7.87 21.70
N TRP A 20 11.82 7.03 21.71
CA TRP A 20 12.42 6.47 20.51
C TRP A 20 11.85 5.11 20.08
N VAL A 21 11.07 4.45 20.94
CA VAL A 21 10.32 3.25 20.55
C VAL A 21 9.02 3.69 19.88
N GLY A 22 9.15 4.32 18.71
CA GLY A 22 8.02 4.76 17.91
C GLY A 22 7.16 3.57 17.49
N CYS A 23 5.85 3.65 17.72
CA CYS A 23 4.87 2.72 17.17
C CYS A 23 4.83 2.84 15.64
N HIS A 24 5.74 2.16 14.95
CA HIS A 24 5.64 1.99 13.51
C HIS A 24 4.57 0.94 13.20
N ALA A 25 3.49 1.36 12.54
CA ALA A 25 2.55 0.43 11.95
C ALA A 25 3.21 -0.19 10.71
N TYR A 26 3.75 -1.39 10.87
CA TYR A 26 4.29 -2.16 9.74
C TYR A 26 3.18 -2.50 8.76
N GLY A 27 3.47 -2.35 7.47
CA GLY A 27 2.60 -2.66 6.36
C GLY A 27 2.93 -1.83 5.11
N VAL A 28 2.18 -2.11 4.06
CA VAL A 28 2.29 -1.43 2.77
C VAL A 28 1.02 -0.65 2.52
N ASP A 29 1.16 0.66 2.31
CA ASP A 29 0.05 1.53 1.91
C ASP A 29 -0.10 1.46 0.39
N VAL A 30 -1.10 0.71 -0.10
CA VAL A 30 -1.35 0.56 -1.53
C VAL A 30 -2.39 1.57 -1.99
N THR A 31 -2.04 2.38 -2.98
CA THR A 31 -2.96 3.30 -3.66
C THR A 31 -3.14 2.86 -5.09
N ILE A 32 -4.36 2.56 -5.49
CA ILE A 32 -4.73 2.26 -6.87
C ILE A 32 -5.33 3.51 -7.49
N GLN A 33 -4.81 3.97 -8.62
CA GLN A 33 -5.32 5.15 -9.32
C GLN A 33 -5.79 4.77 -10.71
N ASN A 34 -6.99 5.22 -11.09
CA ASN A 34 -7.48 5.09 -12.46
C ASN A 34 -7.15 6.36 -13.25
N ASN A 35 -6.13 6.31 -14.10
CA ASN A 35 -5.78 7.39 -15.04
C ASN A 35 -6.39 7.19 -16.43
N GLY A 36 -7.22 6.17 -16.63
CA GLY A 36 -8.01 6.00 -17.84
C GLY A 36 -9.16 7.00 -17.95
N SER A 37 -9.82 7.00 -19.11
CA SER A 37 -10.96 7.87 -19.39
C SER A 37 -12.31 7.26 -19.00
N VAL A 38 -12.33 5.97 -18.63
CA VAL A 38 -13.54 5.21 -18.27
C VAL A 38 -13.44 4.60 -16.87
N PRO A 39 -14.58 4.33 -16.19
CA PRO A 39 -14.56 3.62 -14.93
C PRO A 39 -13.94 2.22 -15.08
N VAL A 40 -13.22 1.78 -14.05
CA VAL A 40 -12.79 0.39 -13.93
C VAL A 40 -13.57 -0.28 -12.81
N HIS A 41 -14.04 -1.49 -13.06
CA HIS A 41 -14.90 -2.27 -12.18
C HIS A 41 -14.15 -3.47 -11.63
N ASN A 42 -14.69 -4.08 -10.56
CA ASN A 42 -14.20 -5.32 -9.97
C ASN A 42 -12.68 -5.29 -9.76
N VAL A 43 -12.19 -4.20 -9.18
CA VAL A 43 -10.76 -3.98 -8.97
C VAL A 43 -10.32 -4.83 -7.78
N GLU A 44 -9.42 -5.77 -8.01
CA GLU A 44 -8.89 -6.67 -6.99
C GLU A 44 -7.36 -6.66 -7.05
N VAL A 45 -6.73 -6.60 -5.88
CA VAL A 45 -5.29 -6.77 -5.70
C VAL A 45 -5.05 -8.04 -4.91
N ASP A 46 -4.41 -9.00 -5.55
CA ASP A 46 -3.92 -10.23 -4.94
C ASP A 46 -2.48 -10.05 -4.47
N TYR A 47 -2.18 -10.57 -3.29
CA TYR A 47 -0.84 -10.69 -2.72
C TYR A 47 -0.72 -12.05 -2.01
N PRO A 48 0.47 -12.49 -1.57
CA PRO A 48 0.62 -13.82 -0.97
C PRO A 48 -0.42 -14.08 0.14
N HIS A 49 -1.26 -15.10 -0.09
CA HIS A 49 -2.31 -15.62 0.80
C HIS A 49 -3.50 -14.68 1.09
N ALA A 50 -3.66 -13.56 0.40
CA ALA A 50 -4.80 -12.67 0.61
C ALA A 50 -5.08 -11.75 -0.59
N SER A 51 -6.28 -11.19 -0.62
CA SER A 51 -6.68 -10.18 -1.60
C SER A 51 -7.53 -9.08 -0.97
N PHE A 52 -7.61 -7.94 -1.64
CA PHE A 52 -8.56 -6.88 -1.32
C PHE A 52 -9.09 -6.25 -2.62
N GLY A 53 -10.25 -5.61 -2.57
CA GLY A 53 -10.82 -5.00 -3.76
C GLY A 53 -11.86 -3.92 -3.51
N VAL A 54 -12.24 -3.25 -4.60
CA VAL A 54 -13.28 -2.22 -4.63
C VAL A 54 -14.15 -2.41 -5.89
N PRO A 55 -15.49 -2.25 -5.80
CA PRO A 55 -16.37 -2.50 -6.94
C PRO A 55 -16.13 -1.59 -8.14
N VAL A 56 -15.71 -0.34 -7.92
CA VAL A 56 -15.47 0.63 -8.98
C VAL A 56 -14.45 1.69 -8.57
N ILE A 57 -13.60 2.10 -9.51
CA ILE A 57 -12.78 3.31 -9.41
C ILE A 57 -13.08 4.20 -10.63
N GLN A 58 -13.68 5.36 -10.36
CA GLN A 58 -14.02 6.35 -11.38
C GLN A 58 -12.75 6.96 -12.02
N PRO A 59 -12.83 7.49 -13.26
CA PRO A 59 -11.72 8.20 -13.90
C PRO A 59 -11.12 9.29 -13.00
N GLY A 60 -9.79 9.33 -12.90
CA GLY A 60 -9.04 10.26 -12.06
C GLY A 60 -9.25 10.08 -10.56
N LYS A 61 -9.86 8.97 -10.11
CA LYS A 61 -10.01 8.64 -8.68
C LYS A 61 -9.05 7.55 -8.28
N SER A 62 -8.89 7.44 -6.96
CA SER A 62 -8.03 6.45 -6.34
C SER A 62 -8.75 5.71 -5.21
N PHE A 63 -8.30 4.49 -4.96
CA PHE A 63 -8.68 3.67 -3.80
C PHE A 63 -7.43 3.34 -3.00
N TRP A 64 -7.50 3.44 -1.68
CA TRP A 64 -6.38 3.17 -0.79
C TRP A 64 -6.70 2.03 0.16
N TYR A 65 -5.74 1.16 0.39
CA TYR A 65 -5.84 0.08 1.36
C TYR A 65 -4.47 -0.23 1.99
N HIS A 66 -4.47 -0.54 3.28
CA HIS A 66 -3.27 -0.92 4.02
C HIS A 66 -3.18 -2.44 4.15
N ILE A 67 -2.12 -3.03 3.59
CA ILE A 67 -1.88 -4.48 3.68
C ILE A 67 -0.74 -4.80 4.64
N LYS A 68 -0.77 -6.01 5.18
CA LYS A 68 0.31 -6.58 6.00
C LYS A 68 0.71 -7.94 5.42
N PRO A 69 1.63 -7.99 4.45
CA PRO A 69 2.08 -9.24 3.87
C PRO A 69 2.66 -10.16 4.94
N THR A 70 2.25 -11.42 4.93
CA THR A 70 2.80 -12.46 5.84
C THR A 70 3.92 -13.26 5.18
N GLU A 71 4.03 -13.18 3.85
CA GLU A 71 5.08 -13.79 3.04
C GLU A 71 5.55 -12.81 1.96
N GLN A 72 6.78 -12.98 1.47
CA GLN A 72 7.29 -12.23 0.33
C GLN A 72 6.67 -12.76 -0.97
N GLY A 73 6.29 -11.87 -1.87
CA GLY A 73 5.88 -12.27 -3.21
C GLY A 73 5.31 -11.14 -4.05
N THR A 74 5.16 -11.43 -5.34
CA THR A 74 4.63 -10.50 -6.34
C THR A 74 3.16 -10.24 -6.10
N ILE A 75 2.76 -8.97 -6.15
CA ILE A 75 1.34 -8.62 -6.18
C ILE A 75 0.81 -8.67 -7.61
N SER A 76 -0.49 -8.86 -7.77
CA SER A 76 -1.15 -8.68 -9.06
C SER A 76 -2.46 -7.92 -8.90
N ILE A 77 -2.79 -7.12 -9.90
CA ILE A 77 -4.03 -6.37 -9.95
C ILE A 77 -4.88 -6.87 -11.11
N SER A 78 -6.16 -7.11 -10.86
CA SER A 78 -7.18 -7.36 -11.88
C SER A 78 -8.29 -6.33 -11.82
N PHE A 79 -8.86 -5.99 -12.98
CA PHE A 79 -9.97 -5.05 -13.11
C PHE A 79 -10.68 -5.24 -14.44
N GLU A 80 -11.90 -4.75 -14.54
CA GLU A 80 -12.76 -4.81 -15.73
C GLU A 80 -13.03 -3.39 -16.25
N PRO A 81 -12.49 -3.02 -17.43
CA PRO A 81 -12.87 -1.77 -18.09
C PRO A 81 -14.24 -1.93 -18.79
N GLU A 82 -14.73 -0.88 -19.44
CA GLU A 82 -16.07 -0.82 -20.08
C GLU A 82 -16.38 -1.99 -21.03
N ASN A 83 -15.38 -2.60 -21.65
CA ASN A 83 -15.55 -3.76 -22.53
C ASN A 83 -15.88 -5.07 -21.79
N GLY A 84 -15.92 -5.07 -20.45
CA GLY A 84 -16.25 -6.22 -19.59
C GLY A 84 -15.19 -7.32 -19.58
N LYS A 85 -14.06 -7.17 -20.30
CA LYS A 85 -12.99 -8.17 -20.33
C LYS A 85 -11.98 -7.86 -19.23
N ALA A 86 -11.91 -8.74 -18.24
CA ALA A 86 -10.94 -8.62 -17.16
C ALA A 86 -9.50 -8.50 -17.70
N VAL A 87 -8.80 -7.49 -17.20
CA VAL A 87 -7.37 -7.25 -17.42
C VAL A 87 -6.65 -7.62 -16.13
N ARG A 88 -5.54 -8.35 -16.23
CA ARG A 88 -4.66 -8.65 -15.09
C ARG A 88 -3.24 -8.16 -15.38
N LYS A 89 -2.61 -7.55 -14.39
CA LYS A 89 -1.23 -7.03 -14.45
C LYS A 89 -0.45 -7.46 -13.21
N GLN A 90 0.83 -7.76 -13.40
CA GLN A 90 1.75 -8.03 -12.30
C GLN A 90 2.35 -6.71 -11.80
N GLY A 91 2.38 -6.52 -10.49
CA GLY A 91 3.02 -5.40 -9.82
C GLY A 91 4.38 -5.80 -9.22
N PRO A 92 4.91 -5.00 -8.28
CA PRO A 92 6.17 -5.33 -7.61
C PRO A 92 5.98 -6.45 -6.57
N GLU A 93 7.09 -6.88 -5.97
CA GLU A 93 7.04 -7.70 -4.77
C GLU A 93 6.75 -6.87 -3.53
N VAL A 94 5.99 -7.46 -2.61
CA VAL A 94 5.81 -6.97 -1.24
C VAL A 94 6.41 -7.98 -0.27
N ARG A 95 6.80 -7.53 0.92
CA ARG A 95 7.46 -8.39 1.92
C ARG A 95 6.98 -8.12 3.35
N PRO A 96 7.09 -9.11 4.25
CA PRO A 96 6.69 -8.94 5.64
C PRO A 96 7.49 -7.84 6.34
N GLY A 97 6.81 -7.09 7.22
CA GLY A 97 7.44 -6.04 8.03
C GLY A 97 7.89 -4.80 7.27
N ALA A 98 7.58 -4.67 5.97
CA ALA A 98 7.84 -3.45 5.21
C ALA A 98 7.08 -2.26 5.80
N ILE A 99 7.63 -1.05 5.60
CA ILE A 99 6.96 0.23 5.84
C ILE A 99 7.16 1.02 4.56
N GLU A 100 6.23 0.88 3.62
CA GLU A 100 6.38 1.46 2.28
C GLU A 100 5.03 1.94 1.74
N LYS A 101 5.11 2.86 0.78
CA LYS A 101 3.96 3.30 -0.01
C LYS A 101 4.10 2.70 -1.39
N LEU A 102 2.99 2.23 -1.94
CA LEU A 102 2.95 1.61 -3.26
C LEU A 102 1.83 2.25 -4.06
N SER A 103 2.17 2.91 -5.17
CA SER A 103 1.19 3.47 -6.10
C SER A 103 1.09 2.59 -7.34
N LEU A 104 -0.13 2.15 -7.64
CA LEU A 104 -0.52 1.34 -8.79
C LEU A 104 -1.41 2.16 -9.70
N THR A 105 -0.84 2.73 -10.75
CA THR A 105 -1.59 3.57 -11.69
C THR A 105 -2.01 2.76 -12.91
N LEU A 106 -3.32 2.67 -13.11
CA LEU A 106 -3.94 2.07 -14.29
C LEU A 106 -3.99 3.12 -15.39
N GLU A 107 -3.10 2.98 -16.36
CA GLU A 107 -3.00 3.88 -17.52
C GLU A 107 -3.70 3.27 -18.72
N GLN A 108 -4.54 4.04 -19.39
CA GLN A 108 -5.18 3.66 -20.64
C GLN A 108 -4.40 4.27 -21.81
N ASP A 109 -3.91 3.42 -22.71
CA ASP A 109 -3.19 3.87 -23.90
C ASP A 109 -4.14 4.36 -25.01
N SER A 110 -3.58 4.93 -26.07
CA SER A 110 -4.34 5.46 -27.21
C SER A 110 -5.14 4.41 -28.00
N ASN A 111 -4.84 3.13 -27.82
CA ASN A 111 -5.56 2.01 -28.43
C ASN A 111 -6.56 1.36 -27.45
N HIS A 112 -6.87 2.02 -26.33
CA HIS A 112 -7.69 1.51 -25.22
C HIS A 112 -7.09 0.27 -24.53
N GLY A 113 -5.80 -0.02 -24.76
CA GLY A 113 -5.04 -0.98 -23.98
C GLY A 113 -4.75 -0.40 -22.60
N TRP A 114 -4.48 -1.29 -21.64
CA TRP A 114 -4.22 -0.89 -20.25
C TRP A 114 -2.82 -1.29 -19.83
N GLN A 115 -2.13 -0.40 -19.13
CA GLN A 115 -0.82 -0.62 -18.53
C GLN A 115 -0.84 -0.32 -17.03
N LEU A 116 0.09 -0.94 -16.31
CA LEU A 116 0.30 -0.67 -14.89
C LEU A 116 1.61 0.10 -14.74
N GLN A 117 1.54 1.30 -14.17
CA GLN A 117 2.71 2.04 -13.71
C GLN A 117 2.85 1.85 -12.20
N VAL A 118 4.08 1.57 -11.76
CA VAL A 118 4.41 1.26 -10.36
C VAL A 118 5.35 2.32 -9.83
N GLN A 119 5.05 2.86 -8.64
CA GLN A 119 5.89 3.82 -7.94
C GLN A 119 5.96 3.50 -6.43
N HIS A 120 7.16 3.63 -5.86
CA HIS A 120 7.47 3.49 -4.43
C HIS A 120 7.68 4.86 -3.75
#